data_AF-A0A382K545-F1
#
_entry.id   AF-A0A382K545-F1
#
_cell.length_a   1.000
_cell.length_b   1.000
_cell.length_c   1.000
_cell.angle_alpha   90.00
_cell.angle_beta   90.00
_cell.angle_gamma   90.00
#
_symmetry.space_group_name_H-M   'P 1'
#
loop_
_entity.id
_entity.type
_entity.pdbx_description
1 polymer ?
#
loop_
_entity_poly.entity_id
_entity_poly.type
_entity_poly.pdbx_seq_one_letter_code
_entity_poly.pdbx_strand_id
1 'polypeptide(L)'
;MNGIIEYLPEELYIKVKACTPIEEIEKILKEHNQQLAFEPLDFGFIISGKSRKGTAAGCVSCNFSGSRRFKVGSVRDHILGFRGINGKGEIIKSGGTVVKNVTGYDLSKLVSGSFGTLVVLTEITFKVLPLKASSSTLTIHDLEKKNIVQLFNKISGSSNEVSGSVFLPLEPENNKFQKNREDVFKFNDLKYEGNFLAIRMEGSKKSIEERKNDLFQELELKKKKFSELD
;
A
#
# COMPACT_ATOMS: atom_id res chain seq x y z
N MET A 1 6.74 -20.60 -13.11
CA MET A 1 7.67 -20.26 -12.01
C MET A 1 6.89 -19.58 -10.88
N ASN A 2 6.01 -20.30 -10.19
CA ASN A 2 5.20 -19.82 -9.06
C ASN A 2 5.40 -20.73 -7.85
N GLY A 3 5.04 -20.21 -6.68
CA GLY A 3 5.15 -20.86 -5.39
C GLY A 3 6.16 -20.17 -4.46
N ILE A 4 6.02 -20.49 -3.18
CA ILE A 4 6.92 -20.05 -2.12
C ILE A 4 8.14 -20.99 -2.10
N ILE A 5 9.32 -20.39 -1.95
CA ILE A 5 10.59 -21.13 -1.83
C ILE A 5 10.92 -21.34 -0.35
N GLU A 6 10.76 -20.29 0.44
CA GLU A 6 11.12 -20.28 1.85
C GLU A 6 10.33 -19.17 2.55
N TYR A 7 9.83 -19.45 3.75
CA TYR A 7 9.16 -18.46 4.58
C TYR A 7 9.59 -18.68 6.02
N LEU A 8 10.24 -17.68 6.61
CA LEU A 8 10.65 -17.68 8.01
C LEU A 8 9.94 -16.52 8.72
N PRO A 9 8.76 -16.75 9.33
CA PRO A 9 8.01 -15.71 10.01
C PRO A 9 8.79 -15.00 11.11
N GLU A 10 9.58 -15.75 11.89
CA GLU A 10 10.43 -15.24 12.97
C GLU A 10 11.52 -14.29 12.47
N GLU A 11 12.00 -14.52 11.25
CA GLU A 11 13.03 -13.71 10.58
C GLU A 11 12.43 -12.59 9.71
N LEU A 12 11.10 -12.43 9.71
CA LEU A 12 10.37 -11.38 9.02
C LEU A 12 10.69 -11.30 7.51
N TYR A 13 10.86 -12.45 6.83
CA TYR A 13 10.97 -12.47 5.37
C TYR A 13 10.30 -13.67 4.71
N ILE A 14 9.93 -13.49 3.45
CA ILE A 14 9.44 -14.55 2.57
C ILE A 14 10.18 -14.51 1.22
N LYS A 15 10.64 -15.66 0.75
CA LYS A 15 11.25 -15.85 -0.57
C LYS A 15 10.29 -16.62 -1.47
N VAL A 16 10.04 -16.07 -2.66
CA VAL A 16 9.07 -16.60 -3.62
C VAL A 16 9.66 -16.65 -5.03
N LYS A 17 9.07 -17.50 -5.88
CA LYS A 17 9.33 -17.45 -7.32
C LYS A 17 8.67 -16.21 -7.95
N ALA A 18 9.25 -15.72 -9.03
CA ALA A 18 8.86 -14.46 -9.66
C ALA A 18 7.37 -14.35 -10.05
N CYS A 19 6.76 -15.45 -10.52
CA CYS A 19 5.36 -15.45 -10.95
C CYS A 19 4.38 -15.85 -9.83
N THR A 20 4.81 -15.93 -8.58
CA THR A 20 3.90 -16.18 -7.45
C THR A 20 2.89 -15.03 -7.34
N PRO A 21 1.57 -15.32 -7.36
CA PRO A 21 0.54 -14.31 -7.19
C PRO A 21 0.69 -13.58 -5.86
N ILE A 22 0.50 -12.26 -5.87
CA ILE A 22 0.54 -11.45 -4.64
C ILE A 22 -0.52 -11.93 -3.63
N GLU A 23 -1.69 -12.34 -4.12
CA GLU A 23 -2.78 -12.85 -3.29
C GLU A 23 -2.39 -14.13 -2.54
N GLU A 24 -1.63 -15.03 -3.16
CA GLU A 24 -1.11 -16.24 -2.51
C GLU A 24 -0.14 -15.89 -1.38
N ILE A 25 0.72 -14.91 -1.61
CA ILE A 25 1.67 -14.40 -0.61
C ILE A 25 0.91 -13.80 0.58
N GLU A 26 -0.01 -12.86 0.31
CA GLU A 26 -0.78 -12.20 1.37
C GLU A 26 -1.61 -13.20 2.20
N LYS A 27 -2.18 -14.24 1.56
CA LYS A 27 -2.92 -15.29 2.27
C LYS A 27 -2.04 -15.98 3.31
N ILE A 28 -0.84 -16.38 2.92
CA ILE A 28 0.08 -17.11 3.80
C ILE A 28 0.66 -16.21 4.88
N LEU A 29 0.97 -14.95 4.56
CA LEU A 29 1.39 -13.99 5.58
C LEU A 29 0.29 -13.75 6.62
N LYS A 30 -0.99 -13.69 6.19
CA LYS A 30 -2.13 -13.48 7.09
C LYS A 30 -2.29 -14.62 8.10
N GLU A 31 -2.02 -15.87 7.71
CA GLU A 31 -2.03 -17.03 8.61
C GLU A 31 -1.05 -16.88 9.79
N HIS A 32 0.02 -16.10 9.60
CA HIS A 32 1.03 -15.79 10.60
C HIS A 32 0.94 -14.37 11.18
N ASN A 33 -0.19 -13.67 11.00
CA ASN A 33 -0.37 -12.27 11.40
C ASN A 33 0.70 -11.32 10.84
N GLN A 34 1.09 -11.53 9.58
CA GLN A 34 2.05 -10.71 8.85
C GLN A 34 1.44 -10.15 7.56
N GLN A 35 2.13 -9.19 6.94
CA GLN A 35 1.70 -8.54 5.71
C GLN A 35 2.89 -8.02 4.89
N LEU A 36 2.64 -7.80 3.59
CA LEU A 36 3.46 -6.94 2.74
C LEU A 36 3.13 -5.48 3.08
N ALA A 37 3.98 -4.82 3.85
CA ALA A 37 3.66 -3.53 4.44
C ALA A 37 3.43 -2.41 3.42
N PHE A 38 4.07 -2.47 2.25
CA PHE A 38 3.88 -1.51 1.16
C PHE A 38 2.49 -1.62 0.49
N GLU A 39 1.62 -2.52 0.93
CA GLU A 39 0.21 -2.63 0.53
C GLU A 39 0.04 -2.76 -0.99
N PRO A 40 0.34 -3.94 -1.58
CA PRO A 40 0.23 -4.13 -3.02
C PRO A 40 -1.13 -3.68 -3.58
N LEU A 41 -1.10 -2.90 -4.66
CA LEU A 41 -2.30 -2.42 -5.33
C LEU A 41 -3.02 -3.53 -6.09
N ASP A 42 -4.35 -3.51 -6.03
CA ASP A 42 -5.20 -4.37 -6.86
C ASP A 42 -5.78 -3.60 -8.05
N PHE A 43 -5.10 -3.69 -9.18
CA PHE A 43 -5.58 -3.08 -10.43
C PHE A 43 -6.68 -3.90 -11.11
N GLY A 44 -6.96 -5.12 -10.65
CA GLY A 44 -7.93 -6.00 -11.28
C GLY A 44 -9.34 -5.42 -11.33
N PHE A 45 -9.76 -4.73 -10.26
CA PHE A 45 -11.06 -4.08 -10.19
C PHE A 45 -11.22 -2.98 -11.25
N ILE A 46 -10.16 -2.22 -11.52
CA ILE A 46 -10.17 -1.16 -12.54
C ILE A 46 -10.24 -1.76 -13.96
N ILE A 47 -9.51 -2.85 -14.20
CA ILE A 47 -9.35 -3.41 -15.56
C ILE A 47 -10.48 -4.38 -15.93
N SER A 48 -10.93 -5.19 -14.98
CA SER A 48 -11.80 -6.35 -15.23
C SER A 48 -12.99 -6.47 -14.26
N GLY A 49 -13.12 -5.54 -13.30
CA GLY A 49 -14.15 -5.59 -12.26
C GLY A 49 -13.97 -6.72 -11.24
N LYS A 50 -12.82 -7.42 -11.25
CA LYS A 50 -12.51 -8.54 -10.34
C LYS A 50 -11.10 -8.39 -9.77
N SER A 51 -10.90 -8.82 -8.53
CA SER A 51 -9.58 -8.85 -7.88
C SER A 51 -8.53 -9.53 -8.77
N ARG A 52 -7.41 -8.84 -8.99
CA ARG A 52 -6.22 -9.36 -9.69
C ARG A 52 -4.99 -8.53 -9.32
N LYS A 53 -4.39 -8.84 -8.17
CA LYS A 53 -3.19 -8.16 -7.62
C LYS A 53 -1.89 -8.39 -8.40
N GLY A 54 -1.89 -9.24 -9.42
CA GLY A 54 -0.70 -9.56 -10.22
C GLY A 54 0.29 -10.47 -9.50
N THR A 55 1.56 -10.44 -9.91
CA THR A 55 2.64 -11.33 -9.43
C THR A 55 3.72 -10.56 -8.69
N ALA A 56 4.51 -11.28 -7.89
CA ALA A 56 5.67 -10.74 -7.17
C ALA A 56 6.62 -9.93 -8.08
N ALA A 57 7.03 -10.50 -9.21
CA ALA A 57 7.94 -9.82 -10.14
C ALA A 57 7.28 -8.65 -10.85
N GLY A 58 5.99 -8.71 -11.17
CA GLY A 58 5.27 -7.57 -11.75
C GLY A 58 5.22 -6.39 -10.78
N CYS A 59 4.87 -6.67 -9.51
CA CYS A 59 4.83 -5.67 -8.46
C CYS A 59 6.20 -4.98 -8.26
N VAL A 60 7.28 -5.77 -8.18
CA VAL A 60 8.65 -5.24 -8.05
C VAL A 60 9.10 -4.48 -9.29
N SER A 61 8.93 -5.05 -10.48
CA SER A 61 9.41 -4.45 -11.73
C SER A 61 8.73 -3.13 -12.03
N CYS A 62 7.47 -2.95 -11.63
CA CYS A 62 6.74 -1.68 -11.77
C CYS A 62 6.82 -0.79 -10.52
N ASN A 63 7.47 -1.26 -9.45
CA ASN A 63 7.54 -0.60 -8.14
C ASN A 63 6.16 -0.16 -7.61
N PHE A 64 5.14 -1.02 -7.75
CA PHE A 64 3.79 -0.71 -7.29
C PHE A 64 3.71 -0.78 -5.77
N SER A 65 3.10 0.25 -5.16
CA SER A 65 2.94 0.36 -3.71
C SER A 65 1.67 1.15 -3.39
N GLY A 66 0.95 0.73 -2.38
CA GLY A 66 -0.34 1.30 -2.00
C GLY A 66 -0.24 2.55 -1.15
N SER A 67 -1.36 2.89 -0.54
CA SER A 67 -1.58 4.16 0.17
C SER A 67 -0.62 4.36 1.35
N ARG A 68 -0.09 3.26 1.92
CA ARG A 68 0.85 3.29 3.05
C ARG A 68 2.27 3.73 2.68
N ARG A 69 2.58 3.88 1.39
CA ARG A 69 3.95 4.12 0.90
C ARG A 69 4.68 5.26 1.62
N PHE A 70 4.00 6.37 1.92
CA PHE A 70 4.64 7.51 2.59
C PHE A 70 5.05 7.21 4.04
N LYS A 71 4.38 6.26 4.72
CA LYS A 71 4.65 5.88 6.11
C LYS A 71 5.67 4.75 6.23
N VAL A 72 5.61 3.75 5.34
CA VAL A 72 6.44 2.52 5.46
C VAL A 72 7.42 2.33 4.32
N GLY A 73 7.37 3.14 3.27
CA GLY A 73 8.18 2.97 2.07
C GLY A 73 7.45 2.16 0.98
N SER A 74 8.11 2.06 -0.16
CA SER A 74 7.66 1.31 -1.34
C SER A 74 8.09 -0.14 -1.33
N VAL A 75 7.65 -0.93 -2.32
CA VAL A 75 8.15 -2.30 -2.53
C VAL A 75 9.67 -2.32 -2.66
N ARG A 76 10.28 -1.29 -3.28
CA ARG A 76 11.74 -1.10 -3.34
C ARG A 76 12.43 -1.13 -1.98
N ASP A 77 11.76 -0.65 -0.93
CA ASP A 77 12.28 -0.58 0.44
C ASP A 77 12.05 -1.89 1.22
N HIS A 78 11.26 -2.81 0.65
CA HIS A 78 10.89 -4.09 1.25
C HIS A 78 11.48 -5.30 0.49
N ILE A 79 12.35 -5.08 -0.50
CA ILE A 79 13.07 -6.19 -1.14
C ILE A 79 14.40 -6.37 -0.43
N LEU A 80 14.59 -7.54 0.16
CA LEU A 80 15.84 -7.94 0.79
C LEU A 80 16.83 -8.50 -0.22
N GLY A 81 16.34 -9.09 -1.31
CA GLY A 81 17.18 -9.63 -2.37
C GLY A 81 16.39 -10.19 -3.55
N PHE A 82 17.10 -10.51 -4.62
CA PHE A 82 16.54 -11.15 -5.79
C PHE A 82 17.55 -12.08 -6.47
N ARG A 83 17.03 -12.96 -7.33
CA ARG A 83 17.78 -13.73 -8.32
C ARG A 83 17.12 -13.56 -9.67
N GLY A 84 17.90 -13.33 -10.72
CA GLY A 84 17.36 -13.17 -12.08
C GLY A 84 18.41 -13.38 -13.16
N ILE A 85 18.00 -13.15 -14.40
CA ILE A 85 18.83 -13.29 -15.60
C ILE A 85 18.96 -11.93 -16.27
N ASN A 86 20.19 -11.48 -16.54
CA ASN A 86 20.45 -10.21 -17.22
C ASN A 86 20.33 -10.33 -18.76
N GLY A 87 20.51 -9.23 -19.48
CA GLY A 87 20.47 -9.22 -20.95
C GLY A 87 21.56 -10.06 -21.65
N LYS A 88 22.59 -10.51 -20.94
CA LYS A 88 23.62 -11.43 -21.45
C LYS A 88 23.28 -12.92 -21.20
N GLY A 89 22.17 -13.21 -20.54
CA GLY A 89 21.81 -14.58 -20.15
C GLY A 89 22.51 -15.07 -18.87
N GLU A 90 23.20 -14.19 -18.15
CA GLU A 90 23.93 -14.55 -16.91
C GLU A 90 23.00 -14.48 -15.70
N ILE A 91 23.19 -15.41 -14.75
CA ILE A 91 22.49 -15.37 -13.46
C ILE A 91 23.12 -14.29 -12.60
N ILE A 92 22.30 -13.33 -12.18
CA ILE A 92 22.66 -12.30 -11.22
C ILE A 92 21.83 -12.46 -9.95
N LYS A 93 22.48 -12.20 -8.82
CA LYS A 93 21.86 -12.20 -7.49
C LYS A 93 22.35 -10.98 -6.72
N SER A 94 21.47 -10.40 -5.93
CA SER A 94 21.83 -9.29 -5.04
C SER A 94 20.95 -9.32 -3.80
N GLY A 95 21.44 -8.71 -2.74
CA GLY A 95 20.80 -8.72 -1.44
C GLY A 95 21.04 -10.01 -0.65
N GLY A 96 20.27 -10.18 0.42
CA GLY A 96 20.38 -11.30 1.35
C GLY A 96 19.41 -11.15 2.51
N THR A 97 19.18 -12.23 3.25
CA THR A 97 18.27 -12.26 4.41
C THR A 97 18.94 -11.80 5.71
N VAL A 98 20.25 -11.56 5.69
CA VAL A 98 21.03 -11.15 6.87
C VAL A 98 20.91 -9.66 7.18
N VAL A 99 20.81 -9.33 8.47
CA VAL A 99 20.60 -7.97 9.00
C VAL A 99 21.69 -6.98 8.58
N LYS A 100 22.95 -7.43 8.47
CA LYS A 100 24.07 -6.61 8.01
C LYS A 100 24.48 -7.07 6.62
N ASN A 101 24.06 -6.30 5.61
CA ASN A 101 24.52 -6.43 4.24
C ASN A 101 25.10 -5.09 3.79
N VAL A 102 26.36 -4.85 4.14
CA VAL A 102 27.07 -3.56 3.92
C VAL A 102 28.13 -3.65 2.82
N THR A 103 28.14 -4.74 2.05
CA THR A 103 29.14 -4.99 1.01
C THR A 103 28.51 -4.96 -0.38
N GLY A 104 29.07 -4.13 -1.27
CA GLY A 104 28.64 -4.03 -2.66
C GLY A 104 27.45 -3.09 -2.87
N TYR A 105 26.98 -3.02 -4.11
CA TYR A 105 25.82 -2.21 -4.50
C TYR A 105 24.51 -2.95 -4.21
N ASP A 106 23.52 -2.21 -3.71
CA ASP A 106 22.16 -2.70 -3.56
C ASP A 106 21.45 -2.71 -4.92
N LEU A 107 21.62 -3.79 -5.68
CA LEU A 107 20.97 -3.93 -6.98
C LEU A 107 19.47 -4.23 -6.84
N SER A 108 19.00 -4.66 -5.67
CA SER A 108 17.57 -4.87 -5.41
C SER A 108 16.79 -3.57 -5.60
N LYS A 109 17.40 -2.46 -5.16
CA LYS A 109 16.86 -1.11 -5.39
C LYS A 109 16.95 -0.66 -6.84
N LEU A 110 17.88 -1.17 -7.64
CA LEU A 110 18.04 -0.84 -9.06
C LEU A 110 16.99 -1.54 -9.91
N VAL A 111 16.71 -2.82 -9.65
CA VAL A 111 15.75 -3.60 -10.44
C VAL A 111 14.29 -3.21 -10.17
N SER A 112 14.02 -2.61 -9.01
CA SER A 112 12.69 -2.12 -8.64
C SER A 112 12.31 -0.91 -9.50
N GLY A 113 11.24 -1.03 -10.28
CA GLY A 113 10.83 0.02 -11.24
C GLY A 113 11.54 -0.07 -12.59
N SER A 114 12.29 -1.13 -12.88
CA SER A 114 12.98 -1.33 -14.17
C SER A 114 12.07 -1.81 -15.30
N PHE A 115 10.81 -2.12 -15.02
CA PHE A 115 9.86 -2.72 -15.98
C PHE A 115 10.39 -4.00 -16.66
N GLY A 116 11.31 -4.72 -16.01
CA GLY A 116 11.93 -5.94 -16.54
C GLY A 116 13.00 -5.70 -17.61
N THR A 117 13.36 -4.45 -17.89
CA THR A 117 14.36 -4.10 -18.94
C THR A 117 15.79 -4.46 -18.55
N LEU A 118 16.11 -4.48 -17.26
CA LEU A 118 17.44 -4.78 -16.75
C LEU A 118 17.63 -6.27 -16.47
N VAL A 119 16.59 -6.92 -15.92
CA VAL A 119 16.67 -8.26 -15.36
C VAL A 119 15.32 -8.97 -15.49
N VAL A 120 15.35 -10.20 -15.98
CA VAL A 120 14.23 -11.14 -15.83
C VAL A 120 14.31 -11.76 -14.44
N LEU A 121 13.46 -11.28 -13.52
CA LEU A 121 13.41 -11.78 -12.15
C LEU A 121 12.94 -13.25 -12.15
N THR A 122 13.61 -14.08 -11.34
CA THR A 122 13.26 -15.51 -11.13
C THR A 122 12.85 -15.79 -9.70
N GLU A 123 13.46 -15.11 -8.73
CA GLU A 123 13.18 -15.23 -7.30
C GLU A 123 13.27 -13.87 -6.64
N ILE A 124 12.44 -13.64 -5.62
CA ILE A 124 12.38 -12.38 -4.88
C ILE A 124 12.24 -12.70 -3.40
N THR A 125 12.99 -11.99 -2.57
CA THR A 125 12.88 -12.05 -1.12
C THR A 125 12.32 -10.74 -0.59
N PHE A 126 11.13 -10.82 0.00
CA PHE A 126 10.46 -9.68 0.62
C PHE A 126 10.70 -9.68 2.12
N LYS A 127 10.97 -8.49 2.67
CA LYS A 127 10.77 -8.17 4.08
C LYS A 127 9.26 -8.10 4.34
N VAL A 128 8.79 -8.80 5.36
CA VAL A 128 7.41 -8.78 5.81
C VAL A 128 7.33 -8.15 7.20
N LEU A 129 6.20 -7.56 7.54
CA LEU A 129 5.99 -6.92 8.83
C LEU A 129 4.74 -7.48 9.51
N PRO A 130 4.61 -7.33 10.84
CA PRO A 130 3.38 -7.68 11.54
C PRO A 130 2.15 -7.00 10.93
N LEU A 131 1.06 -7.74 10.85
CA LEU A 131 -0.27 -7.24 10.49
C LEU A 131 -0.71 -6.21 11.54
N LYS A 132 -1.37 -5.13 11.11
CA LYS A 132 -1.91 -4.15 12.04
C LYS A 132 -3.14 -4.75 12.74
N ALA A 133 -3.23 -4.57 14.05
CA ALA A 133 -4.31 -5.16 14.86
C ALA A 133 -5.70 -4.64 14.45
N SER A 134 -5.79 -3.37 14.07
CA SER A 134 -7.02 -2.74 13.57
C SER A 134 -6.69 -1.56 12.65
N SER A 135 -7.63 -1.20 11.80
CA SER A 135 -7.66 0.03 11.01
C SER A 135 -8.98 0.74 11.24
N SER A 136 -9.00 2.06 11.12
CA SER A 136 -10.22 2.86 11.05
C SER A 136 -9.98 4.00 10.07
N THR A 137 -11.00 4.34 9.30
CA THR A 137 -10.99 5.42 8.33
C THR A 137 -11.98 6.50 8.73
N LEU A 138 -11.47 7.67 9.06
CA LEU A 138 -12.25 8.88 9.31
C LEU A 138 -12.52 9.58 7.97
N THR A 139 -13.78 9.86 7.67
CA THR A 139 -14.19 10.66 6.51
C THR A 139 -14.71 12.02 6.96
N ILE A 140 -14.26 13.07 6.29
CA ILE A 140 -14.62 14.47 6.56
C ILE A 140 -15.32 15.03 5.33
N HIS A 141 -16.53 15.54 5.54
CA HIS A 141 -17.45 15.94 4.47
C HIS A 141 -17.48 17.46 4.26
N ASP A 142 -18.13 17.87 3.16
CA ASP A 142 -18.43 19.29 2.87
C ASP A 142 -17.17 20.18 2.86
N LEU A 143 -16.11 19.71 2.20
CA LEU A 143 -14.85 20.43 2.14
C LEU A 143 -14.77 21.33 0.90
N GLU A 144 -14.21 22.52 1.10
CA GLU A 144 -13.90 23.42 -0.01
C GLU A 144 -12.57 23.00 -0.63
N LYS A 145 -12.55 22.81 -1.96
CA LYS A 145 -11.36 22.35 -2.70
C LYS A 145 -10.10 23.17 -2.40
N LYS A 146 -10.24 24.49 -2.20
CA LYS A 146 -9.13 25.40 -1.87
C LYS A 146 -8.43 25.08 -0.54
N ASN A 147 -9.12 24.47 0.41
CA ASN A 147 -8.58 24.17 1.75
C ASN A 147 -7.93 22.78 1.83
N ILE A 148 -8.12 21.93 0.80
CA ILE A 148 -7.68 20.54 0.82
C ILE A 148 -6.15 20.41 0.93
N VAL A 149 -5.39 21.22 0.20
CA VAL A 149 -3.92 21.20 0.27
C VAL A 149 -3.43 21.56 1.67
N GLN A 150 -4.05 22.56 2.31
CA GLN A 150 -3.71 22.95 3.67
C GLN A 150 -4.04 21.83 4.67
N LEU A 151 -5.18 21.14 4.50
CA LEU A 151 -5.54 19.99 5.32
C LEU A 151 -4.55 18.84 5.16
N PHE A 152 -4.12 18.50 3.94
CA PHE A 152 -3.10 17.48 3.73
C PHE A 152 -1.77 17.86 4.40
N ASN A 153 -1.35 19.12 4.32
CA ASN A 153 -0.13 19.58 5.00
C ASN A 153 -0.24 19.44 6.52
N LYS A 154 -1.39 19.80 7.12
CA LYS A 154 -1.65 19.57 8.56
C LYS A 154 -1.60 18.08 8.90
N ILE A 155 -2.27 17.24 8.11
CA ILE A 155 -2.30 15.78 8.30
C ILE A 155 -0.89 15.17 8.22
N SER A 156 -0.10 15.57 7.23
CA SER A 156 1.28 15.08 7.07
C SER A 156 2.23 15.55 8.18
N GLY A 157 1.97 16.73 8.77
CA GLY A 157 2.72 17.24 9.91
C GLY A 157 2.23 16.75 11.27
N SER A 158 1.06 16.09 11.32
CA SER A 158 0.45 15.65 12.56
C SER A 158 1.20 14.47 13.19
N SER A 159 1.32 14.50 14.51
CA SER A 159 1.87 13.40 15.31
C SER A 159 0.94 12.18 15.42
N ASN A 160 -0.27 12.24 14.85
CA ASN A 160 -1.27 11.17 14.92
C ASN A 160 -1.02 9.99 13.95
N GLU A 161 0.12 9.98 13.26
CA GLU A 161 0.61 8.89 12.41
C GLU A 161 -0.40 8.29 11.42
N VAL A 162 -1.01 9.14 10.60
CA VAL A 162 -1.90 8.71 9.51
C VAL A 162 -1.21 7.71 8.58
N SER A 163 -1.91 6.62 8.21
CA SER A 163 -1.39 5.53 7.37
C SER A 163 -1.89 5.57 5.92
N GLY A 164 -2.81 6.48 5.61
CA GLY A 164 -3.41 6.68 4.29
C GLY A 164 -4.28 7.93 4.30
N SER A 165 -4.30 8.69 3.22
CA SER A 165 -5.26 9.78 3.07
C SER A 165 -5.59 10.02 1.59
N VAL A 166 -6.85 10.35 1.30
CA VAL A 166 -7.32 10.61 -0.06
C VAL A 166 -8.48 11.60 -0.05
N PHE A 167 -8.47 12.56 -0.97
CA PHE A 167 -9.59 13.44 -1.20
C PHE A 167 -10.34 12.97 -2.45
N LEU A 168 -11.64 12.70 -2.29
CA LEU A 168 -12.52 12.31 -3.38
C LEU A 168 -13.44 13.48 -3.73
N PRO A 169 -13.16 14.20 -4.84
CA PRO A 169 -14.01 15.28 -5.30
C PRO A 169 -15.35 14.75 -5.83
N LEU A 170 -16.33 15.65 -5.95
CA LEU A 170 -17.52 15.38 -6.75
C LEU A 170 -17.12 15.09 -8.20
N GLU A 171 -17.82 14.12 -8.81
CA GLU A 171 -17.69 13.85 -10.23
C GLU A 171 -18.12 15.08 -11.05
N PRO A 172 -17.42 15.39 -12.15
CA PRO A 172 -17.76 16.55 -12.96
C PRO A 172 -19.14 16.39 -13.61
N GLU A 173 -19.89 17.48 -13.66
CA GLU A 173 -21.13 17.56 -14.46
C GLU A 173 -20.76 17.74 -15.93
N ASN A 174 -20.39 16.63 -16.59
CA ASN A 174 -20.02 16.61 -17.99
C ASN A 174 -20.63 15.40 -18.67
N ASN A 175 -21.35 15.62 -19.78
CA ASN A 175 -21.99 14.56 -20.56
C ASN A 175 -21.00 13.53 -21.14
N LYS A 176 -19.71 13.86 -21.22
CA LYS A 176 -18.63 12.93 -21.62
C LYS A 176 -18.05 12.12 -20.46
N PHE A 177 -18.44 12.42 -19.23
CA PHE A 177 -17.95 11.74 -18.04
C PHE A 177 -18.98 10.70 -17.59
N GLN A 178 -18.61 9.43 -17.67
CA GLN A 178 -19.43 8.37 -17.10
C GLN A 178 -19.25 8.38 -15.58
N LYS A 179 -20.30 8.80 -14.88
CA LYS A 179 -20.38 8.74 -13.42
C LYS A 179 -20.33 7.27 -12.98
N ASN A 180 -19.34 6.93 -12.17
CA ASN A 180 -19.12 5.57 -11.68
C ASN A 180 -18.63 5.53 -10.23
N ARG A 181 -18.48 6.70 -9.58
CA ARG A 181 -18.01 6.80 -8.20
C ARG A 181 -18.84 5.95 -7.24
N GLU A 182 -20.16 6.01 -7.33
CA GLU A 182 -21.06 5.23 -6.47
C GLU A 182 -21.04 3.72 -6.80
N ASP A 183 -20.63 3.35 -8.01
CA ASP A 183 -20.48 1.94 -8.41
C ASP A 183 -19.16 1.34 -7.92
N VAL A 184 -18.10 2.15 -7.91
CA VAL A 184 -16.73 1.74 -7.51
C VAL A 184 -16.54 1.84 -6.00
N PHE A 185 -17.06 2.89 -5.37
CA PHE A 185 -16.93 3.16 -3.94
C PHE A 185 -18.24 2.85 -3.20
N LYS A 186 -18.69 1.58 -3.27
CA LYS A 186 -19.75 1.09 -2.38
C LYS A 186 -19.19 0.86 -0.99
N PHE A 187 -18.87 1.93 -0.28
CA PHE A 187 -18.65 1.85 1.15
C PHE A 187 -20.02 1.63 1.79
N ASN A 188 -20.27 0.43 2.33
CA ASN A 188 -21.56 0.08 2.94
C ASN A 188 -22.00 1.10 4.01
N ASP A 189 -21.05 1.83 4.61
CA ASP A 189 -21.29 2.76 5.72
C ASP A 189 -21.16 4.24 5.34
N LEU A 190 -20.72 4.58 4.11
CA LEU A 190 -20.59 5.97 3.69
C LEU A 190 -21.89 6.49 3.05
N LYS A 191 -22.81 6.98 3.88
CA LYS A 191 -24.11 7.51 3.44
C LYS A 191 -24.06 8.95 2.88
N TYR A 192 -22.90 9.39 2.39
CA TYR A 192 -22.67 10.78 2.00
C TYR A 192 -22.22 10.90 0.55
N GLU A 193 -23.04 11.57 -0.27
CA GLU A 193 -22.86 11.69 -1.73
C GLU A 193 -21.92 12.85 -2.15
N GLY A 194 -21.59 13.74 -1.22
CA GLY A 194 -20.75 14.91 -1.52
C GLY A 194 -19.25 14.63 -1.59
N ASN A 195 -18.43 15.66 -1.77
CA ASN A 195 -16.98 15.49 -1.68
C ASN A 195 -16.55 15.14 -0.24
N PHE A 196 -15.52 14.31 -0.10
CA PHE A 196 -14.99 13.96 1.22
C PHE A 196 -13.48 13.73 1.20
N LEU A 197 -12.87 13.95 2.36
CA LEU A 197 -11.49 13.57 2.66
C LEU A 197 -11.52 12.35 3.56
N ALA A 198 -10.90 11.25 3.15
CA ALA A 198 -10.73 10.05 3.96
C ALA A 198 -9.30 10.00 4.52
N ILE A 199 -9.20 9.63 5.80
CA ILE A 199 -7.96 9.54 6.56
C ILE A 199 -7.96 8.20 7.29
N ARG A 200 -6.97 7.36 7.02
CA ARG A 200 -6.83 6.05 7.65
C ARG A 200 -5.81 6.10 8.78
N MET A 201 -6.15 5.47 9.90
CA MET A 201 -5.26 5.21 11.03
C MET A 201 -5.22 3.72 11.35
N GLU A 202 -4.10 3.25 11.89
CA GLU A 202 -3.87 1.83 12.16
C GLU A 202 -3.15 1.65 13.50
N GLY A 203 -3.50 0.60 14.23
CA GLY A 203 -2.96 0.33 15.56
C GLY A 203 -3.91 -0.49 16.41
N SER A 204 -3.78 -0.39 17.73
CA SER A 204 -4.79 -0.91 18.65
C SER A 204 -6.02 0.00 18.65
N LYS A 205 -7.21 -0.56 18.90
CA LYS A 205 -8.47 0.20 18.91
C LYS A 205 -8.41 1.45 19.80
N LYS A 206 -7.92 1.31 21.03
CA LYS A 206 -7.75 2.42 21.97
C LYS A 206 -6.83 3.52 21.42
N SER A 207 -5.70 3.15 20.82
CA SER A 207 -4.76 4.10 20.23
C SER A 207 -5.34 4.81 19.00
N ILE A 208 -6.18 4.13 18.22
CA ILE A 208 -6.87 4.72 17.08
C ILE A 208 -7.90 5.75 17.57
N GLU A 209 -8.71 5.41 18.57
CA GLU A 209 -9.72 6.33 19.14
C GLU A 209 -9.10 7.62 19.69
N GLU A 210 -8.02 7.51 20.44
CA GLU A 210 -7.31 8.66 21.00
C GLU A 210 -6.73 9.56 19.90
N ARG A 211 -5.98 8.98 18.95
CA ARG A 211 -5.39 9.73 17.82
C ARG A 211 -6.43 10.34 16.89
N LYS A 212 -7.60 9.70 16.72
CA LYS A 212 -8.72 10.28 15.99
C LYS A 212 -9.22 11.54 16.68
N ASN A 213 -9.46 11.49 17.99
CA ASN A 213 -9.96 12.63 18.76
C ASN A 213 -8.96 13.80 18.73
N ASP A 214 -7.67 13.50 18.89
CA ASP A 214 -6.61 14.50 18.82
C ASP A 214 -6.50 15.13 17.43
N LEU A 215 -6.50 14.31 16.37
CA LEU A 215 -6.45 14.80 15.00
C LEU A 215 -7.69 15.66 14.67
N PHE A 216 -8.86 15.29 15.17
CA PHE A 216 -10.09 16.05 14.97
C PHE A 216 -10.01 17.45 15.60
N GLN A 217 -9.39 17.57 16.76
CA GLN A 217 -9.13 18.84 17.42
C GLN A 217 -8.07 19.66 16.67
N GLU A 218 -6.96 19.03 16.26
CA GLU A 218 -5.85 19.65 15.53
C GLU A 218 -6.28 20.23 14.17
N LEU A 219 -7.15 19.52 13.47
CA LEU A 219 -7.69 19.96 12.18
C LEU A 219 -8.83 21.00 12.33
N GLU A 220 -9.18 21.39 13.55
CA GLU A 220 -10.22 22.38 13.87
C GLU A 220 -11.60 22.01 13.28
N LEU A 221 -11.89 20.72 13.17
CA LEU A 221 -13.05 20.20 12.45
C LEU A 221 -14.37 20.23 13.23
N LYS A 222 -14.42 20.94 14.37
CA LYS A 222 -15.55 20.94 15.34
C LYS A 222 -16.93 21.26 14.74
N LYS A 223 -17.00 21.81 13.52
CA LYS A 223 -18.26 22.15 12.81
C LYS A 223 -18.53 21.31 11.55
N LYS A 224 -17.68 20.32 11.22
CA LYS A 224 -17.81 19.52 10.00
C LYS A 224 -18.48 18.18 10.28
N LYS A 225 -19.29 17.71 9.32
CA LYS A 225 -19.86 16.36 9.36
C LYS A 225 -18.75 15.35 9.08
N PHE A 226 -18.75 14.24 9.82
CA PHE A 226 -17.82 13.14 9.62
C PHE A 226 -18.54 11.80 9.66
N SER A 227 -17.91 10.78 9.11
CA SER A 227 -18.35 9.39 9.24
C SER A 227 -17.13 8.51 9.49
N GLU A 228 -17.31 7.47 10.29
CA GLU A 228 -16.28 6.48 10.56
C GLU A 228 -16.58 5.21 9.77
N LEU A 229 -15.55 4.67 9.13
CA LEU A 229 -15.59 3.42 8.38
C LEU A 229 -14.55 2.47 9.02
N ASP A 230 -14.95 1.26 9.35
CA ASP A 230 -14.08 0.20 9.89
C ASP A 230 -13.36 -0.59 8.77
#